data_AF-A0A7J5ZCL3-F1
#
_entry.id   AF-A0A7J5ZCL3-F1
#
_cell.length_a   1.000
_cell.length_b   1.000
_cell.length_c   1.000
_cell.angle_alpha   90.00
_cell.angle_beta   90.00
_cell.angle_gamma   90.00
#
_symmetry.space_group_name_H-M   'P 1'
#
loop_
_entity.id
_entity.type
_entity.pdbx_description
1 polymer ?
#
loop_
_entity_poly.entity_id
_entity_poly.type
_entity_poly.pdbx_seq_one_letter_code
_entity_poly.pdbx_strand_id
1 'polypeptide(L)' 'MASFRGTVQHGLPLEIGDTVQILEKCEGWFRGFILKNPNVKGIFPSSYIHLKNAHKNEGICSTGFGT' A
#
# COMPACT_ATOMS: atom_id res chain seq x y z
N MET A 1 -14.04 -11.78 2.14
CA MET A 1 -13.62 -10.37 1.95
C MET A 1 -13.45 -9.76 3.33
N ALA A 2 -12.22 -9.64 3.82
CA ALA A 2 -11.98 -9.18 5.20
C ALA A 2 -11.95 -7.65 5.26
N SER A 3 -12.98 -7.06 5.86
CA SER A 3 -13.03 -5.64 6.19
C SER A 3 -12.18 -5.37 7.43
N PHE A 4 -11.08 -4.63 7.29
CA PHE A 4 -10.35 -4.16 8.46
C PHE A 4 -11.05 -2.95 9.07
N ARG A 5 -11.94 -3.22 10.03
CA ARG A 5 -12.54 -2.18 10.87
C ARG A 5 -11.41 -1.50 11.63
N GLY A 6 -11.33 -0.17 11.53
CA GLY A 6 -10.34 0.69 12.18
C GLY A 6 -10.40 0.69 13.71
N THR A 7 -10.23 -0.48 14.33
CA THR A 7 -10.05 -0.69 15.77
C THR A 7 -8.58 -0.96 16.09
N VAL A 8 -7.65 -0.61 15.20
CA VAL A 8 -6.22 -0.76 15.49
C VAL A 8 -5.76 0.45 16.29
N GLN A 9 -5.66 0.22 17.60
CA GLN A 9 -4.84 1.02 18.49
C GLN A 9 -3.48 1.17 17.78
N HIS A 10 -3.05 2.39 17.44
CA HIS A 10 -1.82 2.70 16.66
C HIS A 10 -1.90 2.67 15.12
N GLY A 11 -3.08 2.82 14.52
CA GLY A 11 -3.20 3.04 13.06
C GLY A 11 -2.55 4.36 12.62
N LEU A 12 -1.69 4.31 11.60
CA LEU A 12 -1.11 5.52 11.00
C LEU A 12 -2.11 6.11 9.99
N PRO A 13 -2.59 7.36 10.16
CA PRO A 13 -3.42 8.00 9.15
C PRO A 13 -2.58 8.19 7.87
N LEU A 14 -3.04 7.63 6.76
CA LEU A 14 -2.39 7.76 5.45
C LEU A 14 -3.33 8.48 4.49
N GLU A 15 -2.81 9.47 3.78
CA GLU A 15 -3.53 10.14 2.71
C GLU A 15 -2.89 9.83 1.34
N ILE A 16 -3.67 10.00 0.27
CA ILE A 16 -3.19 9.78 -1.10
C ILE A 16 -2.08 10.80 -1.38
N GLY A 17 -0.89 10.32 -1.75
CA GLY A 17 0.30 11.15 -1.98
C GLY A 17 1.20 11.31 -0.75
N ASP A 18 0.87 10.69 0.38
CA ASP A 18 1.85 10.49 1.44
C ASP A 18 2.80 9.35 1.14
N THR A 19 4.08 9.63 1.35
CA THR A 19 5.12 8.62 1.28
C THR A 19 5.45 8.18 2.70
N VAL A 20 5.40 6.88 2.94
CA VAL A 20 5.72 6.29 4.25
C VAL A 20 6.93 5.41 4.16
N GLN A 21 7.71 5.40 5.23
CA GLN A 21 8.84 4.52 5.38
C GLN A 21 8.42 3.27 6.13
N ILE A 22 8.51 2.12 5.49
CA ILE A 22 8.22 0.82 6.10
C ILE A 22 9.44 0.40 6.93
N LEU A 23 9.24 0.27 8.24
CA LEU A 23 10.22 -0.24 9.19
C LEU A 23 10.10 -1.75 9.35
N GLU A 24 8.87 -2.25 9.48
CA GLU A 24 8.57 -3.68 9.61
C GLU A 24 7.47 -4.07 8.64
N LYS A 25 7.59 -5.28 8.09
CA LYS A 25 6.60 -5.90 7.20
C LYS A 25 6.07 -7.18 7.84
N CYS A 26 4.76 -7.25 8.00
CA CYS A 26 4.03 -8.44 8.39
C CYS A 26 3.03 -8.84 7.29
N GLU A 27 2.49 -10.04 7.37
CA GLU A 27 1.56 -10.56 6.37
C GLU A 27 0.23 -9.76 6.40
N GLY A 28 0.08 -8.83 5.45
CA GLY A 28 -1.08 -7.93 5.34
C GLY A 28 -0.92 -6.56 6.01
N TRP A 29 0.15 -6.34 6.79
CA TRP A 29 0.37 -5.11 7.56
C TRP A 29 1.79 -4.58 7.42
N PHE A 30 1.91 -3.26 7.35
CA PHE A 30 3.18 -2.56 7.40
C PHE A 30 3.21 -1.64 8.61
N ARG A 31 4.37 -1.55 9.25
CA ARG A 31 4.63 -0.59 10.32
C ARG A 31 5.62 0.43 9.83
N GLY A 32 5.34 1.70 10.08
CA GLY A 32 6.16 2.78 9.56
C GLY A 32 5.79 4.16 10.10
N PHE A 33 6.30 5.18 9.42
CA PHE A 33 5.97 6.58 9.65
C PHE A 33 5.89 7.34 8.33
N ILE A 34 5.20 8.47 8.35
CA ILE A 34 5.11 9.38 7.20
C ILE A 34 6.43 10.14 7.09
N LEU A 35 7.05 10.15 5.92
CA LEU A 35 8.32 10.87 5.70
C LEU A 35 8.20 12.37 5.99
N LYS A 36 7.02 12.94 5.75
CA LYS A 36 6.70 14.33 6.11
C LYS A 36 6.68 14.55 7.63
N ASN A 37 6.23 13.55 8.40
CA ASN A 37 6.00 13.63 9.85
C ASN A 37 6.56 12.40 10.59
N PRO A 38 7.89 12.30 10.78
CA PRO A 38 8.54 11.12 11.38
C PRO A 38 8.23 10.89 12.86
N ASN A 39 7.68 11.90 13.54
CA ASN A 39 7.21 11.80 14.93
C ASN A 39 5.94 10.93 15.06
N VAL A 40 5.17 10.75 13.98
CA VAL A 40 3.94 9.98 13.98
C VAL A 40 4.21 8.61 13.35
N LYS A 41 4.21 7.57 14.20
CA LYS A 41 4.44 6.18 13.83
C LYS A 41 3.19 5.36 14.04
N GLY A 42 2.97 4.39 13.17
CA GLY A 42 1.84 3.48 13.30
C GLY A 42 1.88 2.35 12.30
N ILE A 43 0.80 1.59 12.27
CA ILE A 43 0.59 0.49 11.33
C ILE A 43 -0.45 0.86 10.28
N PHE A 44 -0.28 0.33 9.09
CA PHE A 44 -1.15 0.54 7.96
C PHE A 44 -1.26 -0.75 7.13
N PRO A 45 -2.45 -1.04 6.59
CA PRO A 45 -2.66 -2.24 5.79
C PRO A 45 -1.83 -2.18 4.52
N SER A 46 -1.24 -3.30 4.13
CA SER A 46 -0.43 -3.37 2.90
C SER A 46 -1.24 -3.01 1.65
N SER A 47 -2.54 -3.26 1.67
CA SER A 47 -3.47 -2.93 0.59
C SER A 47 -3.63 -1.43 0.32
N TYR A 48 -3.31 -0.56 1.27
CA TYR A 48 -3.34 0.91 1.08
C TYR A 48 -2.04 1.46 0.52
N ILE A 49 -0.97 0.66 0.58
CA ILE A 49 0.31 1.02 -0.03
C ILE A 49 0.31 0.48 -1.44
N HIS A 50 0.25 1.40 -2.40
CA HIS A 50 0.62 1.09 -3.76
C HIS A 50 2.13 0.87 -3.80
N LEU A 51 2.56 -0.34 -3.45
CA LEU A 51 3.78 -0.89 -4.01
C LEU A 51 3.50 -1.02 -5.49
N LYS A 52 3.87 0.01 -6.25
CA LYS A 52 3.93 -0.08 -7.69
C LYS A 52 5.02 -1.12 -7.94
N ASN A 53 4.62 -2.40 -8.01
CA ASN A 53 5.39 -3.34 -8.80
C ASN A 53 5.57 -2.60 -10.11
N ALA A 54 6.82 -2.39 -10.50
CA ALA A 54 7.08 -2.11 -11.88
C ALA A 54 6.51 -3.33 -12.61
N HIS A 55 5.23 -3.26 -12.99
CA HIS A 55 4.72 -4.01 -14.09
C HIS A 55 5.73 -3.67 -15.17
N LYS A 56 6.63 -4.61 -15.44
CA LYS A 56 7.17 -4.78 -16.78
C LYS A 56 5.95 -4.56 -17.66
N ASN A 57 5.95 -3.44 -18.37
CA ASN A 57 4.95 -3.15 -19.38
C ASN A 57 5.10 -4.24 -20.46
N GLU A 58 4.59 -5.44 -20.21
CA GLU A 58 4.29 -6.38 -21.27
C GLU A 58 2.91 -5.98 -21.78
N GLY A 59 2.93 -4.94 -22.61
CA GLY A 59 1.82 -4.65 -23.50
C GLY A 59 1.68 -5.82 -24.46
N ILE A 60 0.90 -6.82 -24.05
CA ILE A 60 0.37 -7.84 -24.96
C ILE A 60 -1.09 -7.47 -25.21
N CYS A 61 -1.33 -6.60 -26.19
CA CYS A 61 -2.65 -6.51 -26.80
C CYS A 61 -2.77 -7.62 -27.84
N SER A 62 -2.97 -8.85 -27.37
CA SER A 62 -3.51 -9.90 -28.22
C SER A 62 -5.02 -9.66 -28.38
N THR A 63 -5.40 -8.70 -29.23
CA THR A 63 -6.77 -8.65 -29.74
C THR A 63 -6.74 -9.23 -31.14
N GLY A 64 -6.96 -10.54 -31.22
CA GLY A 64 -7.41 -11.16 -32.45
C GLY A 64 -8.72 -10.48 -32.88
N PHE A 65 -8.73 -9.93 -34.08
CA PHE A 65 -9.96 -9.74 -34.82
C PHE A 65 -10.07 -10.91 -35.80
N GLY A 66 -10.95 -11.85 -35.47
CA GLY A 66 -11.48 -12.77 -36.45
C GLY A 66 -12.35 -12.00 -37.44
N THR A 67 -12.00 -12.16 -38.72
CA THR A 67 -12.92 -12.21 -39.87
C THR A 67 -12.26 -13.08 -40.91
#